data_AF-A0A921FYQ6-F1
#
_entry.id   AF-A0A921FYQ6-F1
#
_cell.length_a   1.000
_cell.length_b   1.000
_cell.length_c   1.000
_cell.angle_alpha   90.00
_cell.angle_beta   90.00
_cell.angle_gamma   90.00
#
_symmetry.space_group_name_H-M   'P 1'
#
loop_
_entity.id
_entity.type
_entity.pdbx_description
1 polymer ?
#
loop_
_entity_poly.entity_id
_entity_poly.type
_entity_poly.pdbx_seq_one_letter_code
_entity_poly.pdbx_strand_id
1 'polypeptide(L)' 'MEMLLIKLEKSINTPLYEQMYNQLRRDITDGKLPVGMKLPSKRKLGDFLNVSQTTVELAYAQLAA' A
#
# COMPACT_ATOMS: atom_id res chain seq x y z
N MET A 1 -9.73 13.08 -1.94
CA MET A 1 -8.91 11.88 -2.21
C MET A 1 -9.10 10.97 -1.03
N GLU A 2 -9.83 9.88 -1.23
CA GLU A 2 -10.04 8.84 -0.23
C GLU A 2 -8.71 8.30 0.26
N MET A 3 -8.68 7.95 1.54
CA MET A 3 -7.50 7.50 2.23
C MET A 3 -7.52 5.99 2.28
N LEU A 4 -6.44 5.34 1.82
CA LEU A 4 -6.34 3.88 1.86
C LEU A 4 -6.06 3.41 3.29
N LEU A 5 -6.98 2.65 3.85
CA LEU A 5 -6.79 1.99 5.14
C LEU A 5 -6.06 0.68 4.93
N ILE A 6 -4.76 0.70 5.18
CA ILE A 6 -3.88 -0.47 5.10
C ILE A 6 -3.44 -0.81 6.53
N LYS A 7 -3.62 -2.07 6.93
CA LYS A 7 -3.20 -2.54 8.24
C LYS A 7 -1.79 -3.12 8.12
N LEU A 8 -0.85 -2.53 8.87
CA LEU A 8 0.54 -2.94 8.89
C LEU A 8 0.93 -3.39 10.30
N GLU A 9 1.58 -4.54 10.41
CA GLU A 9 2.03 -5.10 11.68
C GLU A 9 3.57 -5.19 11.70
N LYS A 10 4.21 -4.38 12.56
CA LYS A 10 5.67 -4.35 12.68
C LYS A 10 6.24 -5.55 13.44
N SER A 11 5.40 -6.31 14.14
CA SER A 11 5.77 -7.44 14.98
C SER A 11 5.87 -8.77 14.25
N ILE A 12 5.39 -8.85 13.00
CA ILE A 12 5.45 -10.08 12.20
C ILE A 12 6.68 -10.07 11.29
N ASN A 13 7.16 -11.26 10.91
CA ASN A 13 8.36 -11.41 10.09
C ASN A 13 8.22 -10.93 8.64
N THR A 14 6.99 -10.67 8.17
CA THR A 14 6.75 -10.15 6.83
C THR A 14 7.15 -8.67 6.77
N PRO A 15 8.02 -8.24 5.84
CA PRO A 15 8.36 -6.84 5.66
C PRO A 15 7.15 -5.96 5.38
N LEU A 16 7.16 -4.71 5.87
CA LEU A 16 6.03 -3.78 5.73
C LEU A 16 5.64 -3.49 4.28
N TYR A 17 6.61 -3.44 3.36
CA TYR A 17 6.32 -3.21 1.94
C TYR A 17 5.56 -4.40 1.34
N GLU A 18 5.90 -5.63 1.76
CA GLU A 18 5.26 -6.85 1.28
C GLU A 18 3.85 -6.99 1.86
N GLN A 19 3.66 -6.65 3.14
CA GLN A 19 2.32 -6.56 3.74
C GLN A 19 1.43 -5.57 2.98
N MET A 20 1.96 -4.39 2.68
CA MET A 20 1.25 -3.34 1.92
C MET A 20 0.90 -3.82 0.51
N TYR A 21 1.86 -4.40 -0.21
CA TYR A 21 1.64 -4.98 -1.53
C TYR A 21 0.53 -6.04 -1.50
N ASN A 22 0.60 -6.98 -0.56
CA ASN A 22 -0.38 -8.06 -0.44
C ASN A 22 -1.79 -7.54 -0.14
N GLN A 23 -1.93 -6.48 0.65
CA GLN A 23 -3.22 -5.86 0.91
C GLN A 23 -3.75 -5.12 -0.32
N LEU A 24 -2.93 -4.28 -0.96
CA LEU A 24 -3.31 -3.56 -2.17
C LEU A 24 -3.72 -4.50 -3.30
N ARG A 25 -2.94 -5.57 -3.52
CA ARG A 25 -3.26 -6.61 -4.51
C ARG A 25 -4.61 -7.25 -4.24
N ARG A 26 -4.89 -7.61 -2.98
CA ARG A 26 -6.19 -8.17 -2.57
C ARG A 26 -7.33 -7.19 -2.82
N ASP A 27 -7.15 -5.92 -2.45
CA ASP A 27 -8.21 -4.92 -2.62
C ASP A 27 -8.49 -4.61 -4.11
N ILE A 28 -7.47 -4.71 -4.98
CA ILE A 28 -7.65 -4.66 -6.45
C ILE A 28 -8.43 -5.90 -6.93
N THR A 29 -8.03 -7.10 -6.53
CA THR A 29 -8.68 -8.35 -7.00
C THR A 29 -10.11 -8.51 -6.46
N ASP A 30 -10.37 -8.00 -5.26
CA ASP A 30 -11.70 -7.97 -4.63
C ASP A 30 -12.59 -6.86 -5.21
N GLY A 31 -12.07 -6.00 -6.08
CA GLY A 31 -12.80 -4.87 -6.68
C GLY A 31 -13.03 -3.67 -5.76
N LYS A 32 -12.41 -3.64 -4.57
CA LYS A 32 -12.45 -2.49 -3.65
C LYS A 32 -11.66 -1.30 -4.19
N LEU A 33 -10.60 -1.58 -4.96
CA LEU A 33 -9.85 -0.59 -5.72
C LEU A 33 -10.19 -0.72 -7.21
N PRO A 34 -11.23 -0.01 -7.70
CA PRO A 34 -11.65 -0.13 -9.08
C PRO A 34 -10.59 0.39 -10.04
N VAL A 35 -10.60 -0.16 -11.26
CA VAL A 35 -9.73 0.27 -12.35
C VAL A 35 -9.89 1.77 -12.59
N GLY A 36 -8.76 2.48 -12.73
CA GLY A 36 -8.73 3.93 -12.92
C GLY A 36 -8.74 4.74 -11.63
N MET A 37 -8.93 4.10 -10.46
CA MET A 37 -8.74 4.76 -9.17
C MET A 37 -7.27 5.15 -8.98
N LYS A 38 -7.04 6.43 -8.63
CA LYS A 38 -5.69 6.91 -8.34
C LYS A 38 -5.28 6.54 -6.92
N LEU A 39 -4.16 5.83 -6.80
CA LEU A 39 -3.53 5.61 -5.49
C LEU A 39 -2.97 6.93 -4.91
N PRO A 40 -2.93 7.07 -3.57
CA PRO A 40 -2.26 8.21 -2.93
C PRO A 40 -0.78 8.27 -3.30
N SER A 41 -0.20 9.47 -3.28
CA SER A 41 1.25 9.62 -3.50
C SER A 41 2.06 8.93 -2.40
N LYS A 42 3.29 8.52 -2.73
CA LYS A 42 4.23 7.88 -1.79
C LYS A 42 4.35 8.66 -0.48
N ARG A 43 4.52 9.99 -0.59
CA ARG A 43 4.58 10.92 0.55
C ARG A 43 3.30 10.87 1.37
N LYS A 44 2.13 11.06 0.74
CA LYS A 44 0.86 11.12 1.46
C LYS A 44 0.54 9.81 2.18
N LEU A 45 0.78 8.67 1.55
CA LEU A 45 0.52 7.36 2.18
C LEU A 45 1.52 7.05 3.29
N GLY A 46 2.80 7.40 3.09
CA GLY A 46 3.84 7.24 4.11
C GLY A 46 3.54 8.07 5.37
N ASP A 47 3.16 9.34 5.18
CA ASP A 47 2.77 10.23 6.27
C ASP A 47 1.53 9.70 7.00
N PHE A 48 0.52 9.21 6.26
CA PHE A 48 -0.71 8.69 6.86
C PHE A 48 -0.53 7.40 7.66
N LEU A 49 0.27 6.45 7.13
CA LEU A 49 0.51 5.16 7.78
C LEU A 49 1.71 5.19 8.75
N ASN A 50 2.39 6.33 8.87
CA ASN A 50 3.62 6.49 9.66
C ASN A 50 4.71 5.47 9.28
N VAL A 51 4.99 5.38 7.97
CA VAL A 51 6.02 4.52 7.38
C VAL A 51 6.90 5.32 6.40
N SER A 52 8.09 4.80 6.12
CA SER A 52 9.00 5.46 5.17
C SER A 52 8.40 5.51 3.77
N GLN A 53 8.71 6.56 3.00
CA GLN A 53 8.32 6.64 1.58
C GLN A 53 8.89 5.49 0.76
N THR A 54 10.08 4.98 1.12
CA THR A 54 10.71 3.82 0.50
C THR A 54 9.87 2.55 0.68
N THR A 55 9.23 2.37 1.84
CA THR A 55 8.32 1.24 2.07
C THR A 55 7.13 1.28 1.11
N VAL A 56 6.54 2.47 0.90
CA VAL A 56 5.43 2.66 -0.05
C VAL A 56 5.90 2.46 -1.49
N GLU A 57 7.08 2.98 -1.81
CA GLU A 57 7.70 2.84 -3.14
C GLU A 57 7.89 1.39 -3.54
N LEU A 58 8.46 0.57 -2.65
CA LEU A 58 8.68 -0.85 -2.92
C LEU A 58 7.36 -1.59 -3.15
N ALA A 59 6.33 -1.30 -2.35
CA ALA A 59 5.01 -1.90 -2.53
C ALA A 59 4.37 -1.51 -3.88
N TYR A 60 4.46 -0.23 -4.26
CA TYR A 60 3.93 0.25 -5.54
C TYR A 60 4.72 -0.29 -6.73
N ALA A 61 6.04 -0.40 -6.62
CA ALA A 61 6.88 -0.99 -7.67
C ALA A 61 6.51 -2.45 -7.92
N GLN A 62 6.23 -3.23 -6.87
CA GLN A 62 5.75 -4.61 -7.00
C GLN A 62 4.36 -4.74 -7.64
N LEU A 63 3.48 -3.75 -7.50
CA LEU A 63 2.19 -3.73 -8.19
C LEU A 63 2.30 -3.41 -9.68
N ALA A 64 3.37 -2.72 -10.08
CA ALA A 64 3.60 -2.29 -11.46
C ALA A 64 4.49 -3.25 -12.27
N ALA A 65 5.10 -4.25 -11.60
CA ALA A 65 5.91 -5.30 -12.21
C ALA A 65 5.03 -6.41 -12.79
#